data_AF-A0A3N5UPQ0-F1
#
_entry.id   AF-A0A3N5UPQ0-F1
#
_cell.length_a   1.000
_cell.length_b   1.000
_cell.length_c   1.000
_cell.angle_alpha   90.00
_cell.angle_beta   90.00
_cell.angle_gamma   90.00
#
_symmetry.space_group_name_H-M   'P 1'
#
loop_
_entity.id
_entity.type
_entity.pdbx_description
1 polymer ?
#
loop_
_entity_poly.entity_id
_entity_poly.type
_entity_poly.pdbx_seq_one_letter_code
_entity_poly.pdbx_strand_id
1 'polypeptide(L)'
;MKSRSFLLSVVLVVLLLSALGIQGIRAQEPPPREETGPKQPLAGAAVSPAGIQTADLTGDLIPEDLVYSLTCGEMTVSNVTFTGAEVAAGVFQGGNGIIGFDKGIILSTGDIANVVGPNTSNGIGVVNGTAADADLTALSGFPTHDAAVLEFDFVAQTTEIQFRYVFASDEYNEFVGSDFNDVFAFYVNGQNCATIAGDAISINTVNGTQNSGFYINNDIPSGAALNTEMDGLTTVLTCVAPVNANQAN
;
A
#
# COMPACT_ATOMS: atom_id res chain seq x y z
N MET A 1 -11.10 -28.91 22.44
CA MET A 1 -11.13 -28.63 21.00
C MET A 1 -9.99 -27.66 20.74
N LYS A 2 -8.95 -28.04 19.99
CA LYS A 2 -7.74 -27.21 19.82
C LYS A 2 -8.11 -25.94 19.05
N SER A 3 -8.09 -24.80 19.75
CA SER A 3 -8.08 -23.46 19.15
C SER A 3 -6.89 -23.40 18.21
N ARG A 4 -7.13 -23.45 16.91
CA ARG A 4 -6.14 -23.02 15.93
C ARG A 4 -6.40 -21.53 15.79
N SER A 5 -5.55 -20.71 16.42
CA SER A 5 -5.46 -19.30 16.06
C SER A 5 -4.96 -19.27 14.61
N PHE A 6 -5.77 -18.74 13.71
CA PHE A 6 -5.41 -18.51 12.32
C PHE A 6 -5.02 -17.04 12.18
N LEU A 7 -3.96 -16.80 11.41
CA LEU A 7 -3.17 -15.57 11.37
C LEU A 7 -3.64 -14.72 10.18
N LEU A 8 -3.89 -13.42 10.42
CA LEU A 8 -4.38 -12.46 9.44
C LEU A 8 -3.22 -11.52 9.09
N SER A 9 -2.82 -11.37 7.83
CA SER A 9 -1.72 -10.48 7.44
C SER A 9 -2.03 -9.75 6.13
N VAL A 10 -2.62 -8.56 6.27
CA VAL A 10 -2.71 -7.55 5.20
C VAL A 10 -1.36 -6.86 5.08
N VAL A 11 -0.94 -6.51 3.87
CA VAL A 11 0.09 -5.50 3.64
C VAL A 11 -0.46 -4.47 2.67
N LEU A 12 -0.73 -3.27 3.18
CA LEU A 12 -0.96 -2.09 2.36
C LEU A 12 0.37 -1.42 2.11
N VAL A 13 0.68 -1.17 0.84
CA VAL A 13 1.83 -0.37 0.46
C VAL A 13 1.36 0.88 -0.26
N VAL A 14 1.72 2.07 0.23
CA VAL A 14 1.24 3.35 -0.33
C VAL A 14 2.41 4.17 -0.86
N LEU A 15 2.25 4.74 -2.05
CA LEU A 15 3.16 5.72 -2.61
C LEU A 15 2.44 6.91 -3.25
N LEU A 16 2.95 8.08 -2.88
CA LEU A 16 2.72 9.38 -3.47
C LEU A 16 1.28 9.89 -3.30
N LEU A 17 1.14 10.91 -2.47
CA LEU A 17 0.07 11.87 -2.57
C LEU A 17 0.45 12.97 -3.57
N SER A 18 -0.19 13.00 -4.74
CA SER A 18 0.03 14.08 -5.71
C SER A 18 -1.18 15.02 -5.79
N ALA A 19 -0.89 16.32 -5.79
CA ALA A 19 -1.84 17.39 -5.97
C ALA A 19 -1.84 17.80 -7.46
N LEU A 20 -2.94 17.59 -8.20
CA LEU A 20 -3.05 18.09 -9.58
C LEU A 20 -3.52 19.54 -9.58
N GLY A 21 -2.67 20.45 -10.08
CA GLY A 21 -3.03 21.83 -10.37
C GLY A 21 -3.59 21.96 -11.80
N ILE A 22 -4.73 22.64 -11.96
CA ILE A 22 -5.23 23.05 -13.28
C ILE A 22 -4.38 24.22 -13.77
N GLN A 23 -3.33 23.96 -14.54
CA GLN A 23 -2.74 24.97 -15.42
C GLN A 23 -2.73 24.46 -16.87
N GLY A 24 -3.57 25.08 -17.69
CA GLY A 24 -3.58 24.85 -19.13
C GLY A 24 -2.29 25.33 -19.75
N ILE A 25 -1.45 24.41 -20.23
CA ILE A 25 -0.29 24.71 -21.07
C ILE A 25 -0.31 23.75 -22.25
N ARG A 26 -0.42 24.32 -23.46
CA ARG A 26 -0.30 23.60 -24.72
C ARG A 26 1.06 22.90 -24.78
N ALA A 27 1.07 21.66 -25.25
CA ALA A 27 2.30 20.95 -25.58
C ALA A 27 3.11 21.76 -26.61
N GLN A 28 4.31 22.15 -26.24
CA GLN A 28 5.29 22.74 -27.15
C GLN A 28 6.35 21.66 -27.38
N GLU A 29 6.46 21.18 -28.62
CA GLU A 29 7.44 20.17 -29.00
C GLU A 29 8.88 20.67 -28.74
N PRO A 30 9.78 19.82 -28.24
CA PRO A 30 11.17 20.18 -28.03
C PRO A 30 11.91 20.33 -29.37
N PRO A 31 12.88 21.27 -29.49
CA PRO A 31 13.69 21.42 -30.69
C PRO A 31 14.65 20.24 -30.89
N PRO A 32 15.05 19.94 -32.15
CA PRO A 32 15.94 18.82 -32.45
C PRO A 32 17.34 19.10 -31.91
N ARG A 33 17.94 18.12 -31.21
CA ARG A 33 19.33 18.20 -30.74
C ARG A 33 20.29 17.69 -31.82
N GLU A 34 21.31 18.50 -32.13
CA GLU A 34 22.50 18.08 -32.85
C GLU A 34 23.33 17.10 -31.99
N GLU A 35 23.67 15.92 -32.54
CA GLU A 35 24.63 14.99 -31.93
C GLU A 35 26.05 15.34 -32.38
N THR A 36 26.90 15.83 -31.47
CA THR A 36 28.37 15.77 -31.65
C THR A 36 29.08 15.48 -30.32
N GLY A 37 29.50 14.23 -30.13
CA GLY A 37 30.41 13.82 -29.05
C GLY A 37 30.54 12.29 -28.97
N PRO A 38 31.74 11.72 -28.74
CA PRO A 38 31.96 10.27 -28.84
C PRO A 38 31.20 9.54 -27.73
N LYS A 39 30.41 8.52 -28.15
CA LYS A 39 29.68 7.60 -27.28
C LYS A 39 30.66 6.77 -26.47
N GLN A 40 30.90 7.18 -25.23
CA GLN A 40 31.48 6.29 -24.23
C GLN A 40 30.38 5.29 -23.82
N PRO A 41 30.62 3.97 -23.87
CA PRO A 41 29.58 3.01 -23.52
C PRO A 41 29.29 3.17 -22.02
N LEU A 42 28.07 3.59 -21.68
CA LEU A 42 27.54 3.42 -20.34
C LEU A 42 27.41 1.91 -20.12
N ALA A 43 28.42 1.36 -19.44
CA ALA A 43 28.38 0.03 -18.87
C ALA A 43 27.07 -0.11 -18.09
N GLY A 44 26.37 -1.23 -18.30
CA GLY A 44 25.08 -1.51 -17.68
C GLY A 44 25.13 -1.23 -16.19
N ALA A 45 24.23 -0.36 -15.71
CA ALA A 45 23.96 -0.24 -14.30
C ALA A 45 23.46 -1.61 -13.84
N ALA A 46 24.27 -2.28 -13.02
CA ALA A 46 23.87 -3.50 -12.35
C ALA A 46 22.62 -3.19 -11.51
N VAL A 47 21.55 -3.95 -11.75
CA VAL A 47 20.39 -3.99 -10.86
C VAL A 47 20.89 -4.55 -9.53
N SER A 48 20.85 -3.75 -8.47
CA SER A 48 21.13 -4.27 -7.14
C SER A 48 20.08 -5.33 -6.78
N PRO A 49 20.47 -6.52 -6.27
CA PRO A 49 19.57 -7.63 -5.95
C PRO A 49 18.84 -7.46 -4.61
N ALA A 50 18.68 -6.24 -4.11
CA ALA A 50 18.08 -6.01 -2.80
C ALA A 50 16.56 -6.12 -2.92
N GLY A 51 15.97 -7.13 -2.28
CA GLY A 51 14.51 -7.25 -2.11
C GLY A 51 13.94 -6.15 -1.21
N ILE A 52 12.64 -6.27 -0.90
CA ILE A 52 11.97 -5.34 0.02
C ILE A 52 12.71 -5.31 1.36
N GLN A 53 12.89 -4.11 1.90
CA GLN A 53 13.37 -3.88 3.26
C GLN A 53 12.37 -2.99 3.98
N THR A 54 12.16 -3.23 5.27
CA THR A 54 11.23 -2.48 6.11
C THR A 54 11.92 -1.90 7.34
N ALA A 55 11.34 -0.82 7.85
CA ALA A 55 11.65 -0.26 9.16
C ALA A 55 10.34 0.16 9.82
N ASP A 56 10.07 -0.35 11.02
CA ASP A 56 8.81 -0.17 11.74
C ASP A 56 8.87 0.93 12.81
N LEU A 57 7.75 1.17 13.49
CA LEU A 57 7.62 2.20 14.53
C LEU A 57 8.24 1.80 15.89
N THR A 58 8.78 0.58 16.06
CA THR A 58 9.49 0.20 17.30
C THR A 58 10.89 0.81 17.40
N GLY A 59 11.41 1.30 16.26
CA GLY A 59 12.70 1.99 16.15
C GLY A 59 12.59 3.50 16.38
N ASP A 60 13.29 4.27 15.54
CA ASP A 60 13.34 5.73 15.64
C ASP A 60 12.22 6.45 14.85
N LEU A 61 11.40 5.71 14.10
CA LEU A 61 10.30 6.28 13.31
C LEU A 61 9.14 6.71 14.21
N ILE A 62 8.55 7.85 13.88
CA ILE A 62 7.28 8.30 14.46
C ILE A 62 6.18 8.34 13.39
N PRO A 63 4.88 8.27 13.76
CA PRO A 63 3.78 8.34 12.80
C PRO A 63 3.85 9.51 11.83
N GLU A 64 4.33 10.67 12.28
CA GLU A 64 4.55 11.85 11.43
C GLU A 64 5.50 11.57 10.27
N ASP A 65 6.56 10.77 10.46
CA ASP A 65 7.50 10.40 9.39
C ASP A 65 6.79 9.62 8.26
N LEU A 66 5.79 8.81 8.61
CA LEU A 66 4.98 8.07 7.64
C LEU A 66 4.13 9.04 6.82
N VAL A 67 3.45 9.99 7.47
CA VAL A 67 2.62 10.97 6.77
C VAL A 67 3.47 11.91 5.90
N TYR A 68 4.64 12.33 6.36
CA TYR A 68 5.56 13.11 5.52
C TYR A 68 6.12 12.32 4.34
N SER A 69 6.21 11.00 4.46
CA SER A 69 6.56 10.11 3.33
C SER A 69 5.43 9.99 2.31
N LEU A 70 4.18 10.17 2.73
CA LEU A 70 3.00 10.18 1.84
C LEU A 70 2.84 11.51 1.11
N THR A 71 3.00 12.62 1.82
CA THR A 71 2.69 13.95 1.30
C THR A 71 3.74 14.44 0.29
N CYS A 72 3.30 15.10 -0.78
CA CYS A 72 4.17 15.80 -1.71
C CYS A 72 3.67 17.24 -1.89
N GLY A 73 4.60 18.18 -2.08
CA GLY A 73 4.28 19.60 -2.26
C GLY A 73 4.02 20.35 -0.96
N GLU A 74 3.40 21.52 -1.06
CA GLU A 74 3.08 22.39 0.09
C GLU A 74 1.77 21.95 0.75
N MET A 75 1.83 20.88 1.54
CA MET A 75 0.73 20.47 2.43
C MET A 75 1.14 20.69 3.88
N THR A 76 0.25 21.27 4.68
CA THR A 76 0.42 21.29 6.13
C THR A 76 -0.32 20.12 6.73
N VAL A 77 0.37 19.33 7.54
CA VAL A 77 -0.15 18.14 8.22
C VAL A 77 -0.29 18.44 9.70
N SER A 78 -1.35 17.91 10.33
CA SER A 78 -1.58 18.00 11.77
C SER A 78 -2.35 16.80 12.29
N ASN A 79 -2.44 16.66 13.61
CA ASN A 79 -3.23 15.62 14.28
C ASN A 79 -2.89 14.19 13.81
N VAL A 80 -1.59 13.93 13.57
CA VAL A 80 -1.15 12.60 13.16
C VAL A 80 -1.29 11.63 14.32
N THR A 81 -1.99 10.53 14.10
CA THR A 81 -2.14 9.45 15.06
C THR A 81 -2.02 8.10 14.38
N PHE A 82 -1.33 7.18 15.04
CA PHE A 82 -1.32 5.77 14.66
C PHE A 82 -2.01 4.95 15.75
N THR A 83 -2.96 4.12 15.33
CA THR A 83 -3.62 3.12 16.18
C THR A 83 -3.30 1.73 15.63
N GLY A 84 -2.57 0.93 16.40
CA GLY A 84 -2.14 -0.41 15.99
C GLY A 84 -0.91 -0.85 16.78
N ALA A 85 -0.34 -2.00 16.43
CA ALA A 85 0.95 -2.41 16.97
C ALA A 85 2.09 -1.69 16.21
N GLU A 86 3.14 -1.30 16.92
CA GLU A 86 4.26 -0.55 16.33
C GLU A 86 4.98 -1.32 15.21
N VAL A 87 5.06 -2.65 15.32
CA VAL A 87 5.60 -3.54 14.25
C VAL A 87 4.72 -3.59 13.00
N ALA A 88 3.48 -3.10 13.09
CA ALA A 88 2.47 -3.23 12.05
C ALA A 88 2.44 -2.02 11.10
N ALA A 89 3.29 -1.01 11.32
CA ALA A 89 3.39 0.15 10.46
C ALA A 89 4.83 0.64 10.33
N GLY A 90 5.16 1.23 9.20
CA GLY A 90 6.50 1.73 8.94
C GLY A 90 6.72 2.20 7.52
N VAL A 91 7.98 2.21 7.12
CA VAL A 91 8.40 2.49 5.74
C VAL A 91 8.98 1.23 5.10
N PHE A 92 8.96 1.21 3.77
CA PHE A 92 9.67 0.19 3.00
C PHE A 92 10.50 0.83 1.87
N GLN A 93 11.48 0.08 1.38
CA GLN A 93 12.28 0.39 0.19
C GLN A 93 12.62 -0.90 -0.58
N GLY A 94 13.08 -0.76 -1.82
CA GLY A 94 13.43 -1.90 -2.69
C GLY A 94 12.23 -2.61 -3.32
N GLY A 95 11.05 -1.98 -3.35
CA GLY A 95 9.85 -2.57 -3.93
C GLY A 95 9.76 -2.51 -5.46
N ASN A 96 10.71 -1.82 -6.12
CA ASN A 96 10.67 -1.64 -7.57
C ASN A 96 10.86 -2.98 -8.30
N GLY A 97 9.94 -3.30 -9.22
CA GLY A 97 9.91 -4.59 -9.90
C GLY A 97 9.33 -5.74 -9.05
N ILE A 98 8.91 -5.48 -7.80
CA ILE A 98 8.23 -6.46 -6.94
C ILE A 98 6.76 -6.05 -6.78
N ILE A 99 6.52 -4.86 -6.20
CA ILE A 99 5.18 -4.32 -5.95
C ILE A 99 4.85 -3.11 -6.84
N GLY A 100 5.74 -2.78 -7.80
CA GLY A 100 5.50 -1.74 -8.80
C GLY A 100 5.97 -0.33 -8.41
N PHE A 101 6.55 -0.14 -7.23
CA PHE A 101 7.24 1.10 -6.86
C PHE A 101 8.28 0.90 -5.77
N ASP A 102 9.29 1.79 -5.74
CA ASP A 102 10.54 1.54 -5.01
C ASP A 102 10.44 1.68 -3.49
N LYS A 103 9.70 2.67 -3.01
CA LYS A 103 9.63 3.03 -1.58
C LYS A 103 8.29 3.66 -1.23
N GLY A 104 7.99 3.78 0.05
CA GLY A 104 6.76 4.37 0.57
C GLY A 104 6.49 3.94 2.01
N ILE A 105 5.24 4.05 2.45
CA ILE A 105 4.82 3.52 3.76
C ILE A 105 4.16 2.15 3.59
N ILE A 106 4.13 1.41 4.70
CA ILE A 106 3.49 0.11 4.80
C ILE A 106 2.66 0.05 6.08
N LEU A 107 1.42 -0.45 5.97
CA LEU A 107 0.55 -0.79 7.10
C LEU A 107 0.15 -2.26 6.97
N SER A 108 0.10 -2.98 8.09
CA SER A 108 -0.20 -4.40 8.14
C SER A 108 -1.09 -4.75 9.32
N THR A 109 -1.88 -5.83 9.22
CA THR A 109 -2.51 -6.43 10.41
C THR A 109 -1.53 -7.33 11.18
N GLY A 110 -0.40 -7.69 10.55
CA GLY A 110 0.70 -8.46 11.14
C GLY A 110 1.95 -7.61 11.39
N ASP A 111 3.12 -8.22 11.24
CA ASP A 111 4.43 -7.56 11.33
C ASP A 111 4.90 -7.22 9.91
N ILE A 112 5.26 -5.96 9.65
CA ILE A 112 5.70 -5.52 8.32
C ILE A 112 7.00 -6.20 7.87
N ALA A 113 7.83 -6.72 8.80
CA ALA A 113 9.02 -7.49 8.47
C ALA A 113 8.69 -8.78 7.70
N ASN A 114 7.47 -9.31 7.86
CA ASN A 114 7.02 -10.51 7.16
C ASN A 114 6.72 -10.28 5.69
N VAL A 115 6.70 -9.03 5.18
CA VAL A 115 6.53 -8.80 3.72
C VAL A 115 7.78 -9.17 2.92
N VAL A 116 8.94 -9.23 3.59
CA VAL A 116 10.25 -9.41 2.97
C VAL A 116 10.35 -10.82 2.40
N GLY A 117 10.51 -10.90 1.08
CA GLY A 117 10.57 -12.18 0.39
C GLY A 117 11.91 -12.91 0.50
N PRO A 118 12.03 -14.06 -0.16
CA PRO A 118 11.04 -14.65 -1.07
C PRO A 118 9.90 -15.37 -0.32
N ASN A 119 8.71 -15.50 -0.93
CA ASN A 119 7.61 -16.30 -0.39
C ASN A 119 8.01 -17.76 -0.17
N THR A 120 8.01 -18.17 1.09
CA THR A 120 8.38 -19.51 1.54
C THR A 120 7.39 -20.13 2.51
N SER A 121 6.33 -19.42 2.91
CA SER A 121 5.32 -19.86 3.88
C SER A 121 3.91 -19.42 3.47
N ASN A 122 2.98 -20.37 3.29
CA ASN A 122 1.56 -20.11 3.00
C ASN A 122 0.74 -19.65 4.23
N GLY A 123 1.31 -18.82 5.12
CA GLY A 123 0.66 -18.48 6.39
C GLY A 123 1.59 -17.82 7.38
N ILE A 124 2.50 -16.98 6.88
CA ILE A 124 3.28 -16.09 7.73
C ILE A 124 2.36 -15.07 8.38
N GLY A 125 2.67 -14.66 9.61
CA GLY A 125 1.92 -13.61 10.27
C GLY A 125 2.28 -13.44 11.73
N VAL A 126 1.75 -12.37 12.33
CA VAL A 126 1.87 -12.08 13.76
C VAL A 126 0.51 -11.68 14.28
N VAL A 127 0.10 -12.26 15.41
CA VAL A 127 -1.08 -11.80 16.15
C VAL A 127 -0.66 -10.66 17.06
N ASN A 128 -1.02 -9.44 16.69
CA ASN A 128 -0.62 -8.24 17.39
C ASN A 128 -1.44 -7.98 18.67
N GLY A 129 -2.64 -8.55 18.75
CA GLY A 129 -3.55 -8.40 19.88
C GLY A 129 -4.17 -7.00 19.97
N THR A 130 -4.22 -6.26 18.87
CA THR A 130 -4.84 -4.93 18.82
C THR A 130 -6.32 -5.02 18.42
N ALA A 131 -7.05 -3.95 18.69
CA ALA A 131 -8.49 -3.91 18.46
C ALA A 131 -8.82 -3.98 16.96
N ALA A 132 -10.07 -4.37 16.68
CA ALA A 132 -10.69 -4.16 15.38
C ALA A 132 -10.87 -2.67 15.10
N ASP A 133 -11.07 -2.34 13.82
CA ASP A 133 -11.64 -1.06 13.40
C ASP A 133 -13.09 -1.26 12.94
N ALA A 134 -13.99 -0.36 13.34
CA ALA A 134 -15.43 -0.51 13.08
C ALA A 134 -15.79 -0.32 11.60
N ASP A 135 -15.10 0.60 10.91
CA ASP A 135 -15.31 0.86 9.49
C ASP A 135 -14.77 -0.31 8.66
N LEU A 136 -13.58 -0.83 9.00
CA LEU A 136 -13.05 -2.04 8.37
C LEU A 136 -13.92 -3.27 8.63
N THR A 137 -14.46 -3.44 9.85
CA THR A 137 -15.42 -4.52 10.17
C THR A 137 -16.68 -4.41 9.29
N ALA A 138 -17.19 -3.20 9.08
CA ALA A 138 -18.35 -2.99 8.23
C ALA A 138 -18.05 -3.31 6.75
N LEU A 139 -16.86 -2.95 6.26
CA LEU A 139 -16.43 -3.21 4.89
C LEU A 139 -16.11 -4.69 4.63
N SER A 140 -15.50 -5.39 5.57
CA SER A 140 -15.20 -6.82 5.41
C SER A 140 -16.47 -7.68 5.46
N GLY A 141 -17.50 -7.23 6.20
CA GLY A 141 -18.71 -7.99 6.49
C GLY A 141 -18.55 -9.00 7.64
N PHE A 142 -17.37 -9.03 8.28
CA PHE A 142 -16.98 -10.01 9.31
C PHE A 142 -16.18 -9.32 10.43
N PRO A 143 -16.07 -9.93 11.63
CA PRO A 143 -15.20 -9.39 12.67
C PRO A 143 -13.75 -9.27 12.17
N THR A 144 -13.17 -8.08 12.28
CA THR A 144 -11.74 -7.85 12.01
C THR A 144 -10.92 -7.85 13.30
N HIS A 145 -9.61 -8.04 13.19
CA HIS A 145 -8.67 -7.98 14.30
C HIS A 145 -7.39 -7.28 13.87
N ASP A 146 -6.61 -6.86 14.85
CA ASP A 146 -5.26 -6.33 14.64
C ASP A 146 -5.19 -5.15 13.66
N ALA A 147 -6.16 -4.23 13.74
CA ALA A 147 -6.22 -3.09 12.82
C ALA A 147 -4.99 -2.18 12.98
N ALA A 148 -4.46 -1.70 11.85
CA ALA A 148 -3.43 -0.68 11.75
C ALA A 148 -4.00 0.53 11.01
N VAL A 149 -4.17 1.63 11.72
CA VAL A 149 -4.88 2.82 11.26
C VAL A 149 -3.98 4.05 11.45
N LEU A 150 -3.68 4.74 10.34
CA LEU A 150 -2.95 6.00 10.33
C LEU A 150 -3.92 7.13 9.96
N GLU A 151 -4.13 8.06 10.89
CA GLU A 151 -5.04 9.20 10.73
C GLU A 151 -4.25 10.51 10.82
N PHE A 152 -4.66 11.50 10.04
CA PHE A 152 -4.09 12.85 10.08
C PHE A 152 -5.01 13.81 9.37
N ASP A 153 -4.94 15.08 9.75
CA ASP A 153 -5.55 16.19 9.01
C ASP A 153 -4.52 16.81 8.07
N PHE A 154 -4.98 17.30 6.92
CA PHE A 154 -4.11 18.07 6.03
C PHE A 154 -4.81 19.27 5.38
N VAL A 155 -4.02 20.28 5.01
CA VAL A 155 -4.47 21.40 4.17
C VAL A 155 -3.72 21.33 2.85
N ALA A 156 -4.46 21.17 1.76
CA ALA A 156 -3.93 21.18 0.39
C ALA A 156 -4.40 22.45 -0.36
N GLN A 157 -3.58 22.94 -1.29
CA GLN A 157 -3.96 24.06 -2.18
C GLN A 157 -4.80 23.60 -3.38
N THR A 158 -4.95 22.28 -3.58
CA THR A 158 -5.73 21.69 -4.67
C THR A 158 -7.13 21.29 -4.22
N THR A 159 -7.99 20.94 -5.18
CA THR A 159 -9.34 20.43 -4.93
C THR A 159 -9.45 18.92 -5.06
N GLU A 160 -8.34 18.27 -5.40
CA GLU A 160 -8.25 16.84 -5.59
C GLU A 160 -6.87 16.36 -5.14
N ILE A 161 -6.85 15.14 -4.63
CA ILE A 161 -5.65 14.42 -4.28
C ILE A 161 -5.70 13.01 -4.86
N GLN A 162 -4.52 12.45 -5.13
CA GLN A 162 -4.38 11.11 -5.66
C GLN A 162 -3.35 10.32 -4.85
N PHE A 163 -3.68 9.07 -4.52
CA PHE A 163 -2.78 8.11 -3.87
C PHE A 163 -2.64 6.86 -4.72
N ARG A 164 -1.41 6.34 -4.86
CA ARG A 164 -1.20 4.99 -5.41
C ARG A 164 -0.98 4.01 -4.28
N TYR A 165 -1.52 2.81 -4.43
CA TYR A 165 -1.38 1.77 -3.44
C TYR A 165 -1.36 0.37 -4.06
N VAL A 166 -0.81 -0.58 -3.32
CA VAL A 166 -0.93 -2.02 -3.55
C VAL A 166 -1.49 -2.64 -2.29
N PHE A 167 -2.48 -3.51 -2.46
CA PHE A 167 -3.00 -4.35 -1.39
C PHE A 167 -2.45 -5.76 -1.58
N ALA A 168 -1.83 -6.32 -0.56
CA ALA A 168 -1.28 -7.66 -0.55
C ALA A 168 -1.76 -8.42 0.68
N SER A 169 -1.78 -9.74 0.61
CA SER A 169 -2.16 -10.58 1.73
C SER A 169 -1.58 -11.99 1.58
N ASP A 170 -1.29 -12.59 2.72
CA ASP A 170 -0.96 -14.02 2.87
C ASP A 170 -2.22 -14.90 2.94
N GLU A 171 -3.41 -14.31 2.90
CA GLU A 171 -4.69 -15.01 2.86
C GLU A 171 -5.14 -15.39 1.44
N TYR A 172 -4.51 -14.79 0.42
CA TYR A 172 -4.63 -15.30 -0.93
C TYR A 172 -3.92 -16.66 -1.01
N ASN A 173 -4.39 -17.66 -1.74
CA ASN A 173 -5.71 -17.77 -2.35
C ASN A 173 -6.69 -18.56 -1.47
N GLU A 174 -6.20 -19.12 -0.37
CA GLU A 174 -6.84 -20.11 0.49
C GLU A 174 -8.13 -19.61 1.14
N PHE A 175 -8.19 -18.31 1.44
CA PHE A 175 -9.29 -17.72 2.20
C PHE A 175 -10.22 -16.85 1.33
N VAL A 176 -9.95 -16.77 0.03
CA VAL A 176 -10.86 -16.08 -0.91
C VAL A 176 -12.25 -16.70 -0.87
N GLY A 177 -13.25 -15.87 -0.58
CA GLY A 177 -14.66 -16.23 -0.43
C GLY A 177 -15.03 -16.71 0.97
N SER A 178 -14.11 -16.71 1.93
CA SER A 178 -14.35 -17.08 3.33
C SER A 178 -14.70 -15.86 4.20
N ASP A 179 -14.91 -16.11 5.50
CA ASP A 179 -15.10 -15.10 6.54
C ASP A 179 -13.80 -14.47 7.04
N PHE A 180 -12.65 -15.05 6.67
CA PHE A 180 -11.35 -14.39 6.74
C PHE A 180 -11.22 -13.52 5.50
N ASN A 181 -11.42 -12.22 5.66
CA ASN A 181 -11.53 -11.27 4.56
C ASN A 181 -10.74 -10.00 4.89
N ASP A 182 -9.43 -10.12 4.74
CA ASP A 182 -8.51 -8.99 4.71
C ASP A 182 -9.04 -7.84 3.83
N VAL A 183 -9.17 -6.65 4.42
CA VAL A 183 -9.82 -5.48 3.82
C VAL A 183 -8.97 -4.22 4.01
N PHE A 184 -9.04 -3.32 3.03
CA PHE A 184 -8.37 -2.02 3.06
C PHE A 184 -9.34 -0.90 2.68
N ALA A 185 -9.18 0.24 3.35
CA ALA A 185 -9.87 1.48 3.04
C ALA A 185 -8.93 2.67 3.13
N PHE A 186 -9.17 3.66 2.25
CA PHE A 186 -8.54 4.97 2.34
C PHE A 186 -9.66 6.00 2.40
N TYR A 187 -9.90 6.55 3.59
CA TYR A 187 -10.90 7.58 3.79
C TYR A 187 -10.31 8.98 3.58
N VAL A 188 -11.02 9.79 2.80
CA VAL A 188 -10.75 11.23 2.67
C VAL A 188 -12.07 11.94 2.92
N ASN A 189 -12.12 12.86 3.89
CA ASN A 189 -13.35 13.54 4.29
C ASN A 189 -14.52 12.57 4.58
N GLY A 190 -14.23 11.40 5.18
CA GLY A 190 -15.22 10.37 5.52
C GLY A 190 -15.70 9.50 4.35
N GLN A 191 -15.13 9.65 3.14
CA GLN A 191 -15.46 8.81 1.99
C GLN A 191 -14.29 7.90 1.61
N ASN A 192 -14.54 6.59 1.53
CA ASN A 192 -13.54 5.63 1.04
C ASN A 192 -13.33 5.82 -0.47
N CYS A 193 -12.09 6.09 -0.88
CA CYS A 193 -11.69 6.20 -2.28
C CYS A 193 -10.94 4.97 -2.81
N ALA A 194 -10.54 4.04 -1.93
CA ALA A 194 -9.92 2.78 -2.31
C ALA A 194 -11.00 1.75 -2.67
N THR A 195 -11.49 1.83 -3.91
CA THR A 195 -12.56 0.95 -4.40
C THR A 195 -12.31 0.48 -5.83
N ILE A 196 -12.83 -0.69 -6.18
CA ILE A 196 -12.93 -1.17 -7.57
C ILE A 196 -14.38 -1.51 -7.85
N ALA A 197 -14.94 -0.93 -8.91
CA ALA A 197 -16.34 -1.10 -9.28
C ALA A 197 -17.35 -0.74 -8.16
N GLY A 198 -16.95 0.09 -7.20
CA GLY A 198 -17.77 0.50 -6.05
C GLY A 198 -17.60 -0.36 -4.80
N ASP A 199 -16.93 -1.51 -4.91
CA ASP A 199 -16.60 -2.36 -3.77
C ASP A 199 -15.28 -1.91 -3.13
N ALA A 200 -15.18 -1.99 -1.81
CA ALA A 200 -13.92 -1.78 -1.10
C ALA A 200 -12.89 -2.85 -1.49
N ILE A 201 -11.60 -2.54 -1.31
CA ILE A 201 -10.54 -3.49 -1.61
C ILE A 201 -10.48 -4.55 -0.51
N SER A 202 -10.64 -5.81 -0.90
CA SER A 202 -10.44 -6.95 -0.02
C SER A 202 -10.01 -8.18 -0.82
N ILE A 203 -9.60 -9.25 -0.14
CA ILE A 203 -9.29 -10.52 -0.82
C ILE A 203 -10.52 -11.11 -1.52
N ASN A 204 -11.72 -10.83 -1.02
CA ASN A 204 -12.97 -11.26 -1.63
C ASN A 204 -13.34 -10.45 -2.87
N THR A 205 -12.89 -9.19 -3.00
CA THR A 205 -13.27 -8.32 -4.13
C THR A 205 -12.20 -8.24 -5.23
N VAL A 206 -10.93 -8.55 -4.95
CA VAL A 206 -9.84 -8.53 -5.95
C VAL A 206 -9.04 -9.84 -5.88
N ASN A 207 -9.33 -10.80 -6.73
CA ASN A 207 -8.70 -12.13 -6.70
C ASN A 207 -8.68 -12.78 -8.08
N GLY A 208 -8.24 -14.05 -8.16
CA GLY A 208 -8.19 -14.81 -9.41
C GLY A 208 -9.52 -14.96 -10.16
N THR A 209 -10.67 -14.68 -9.52
CA THR A 209 -12.01 -14.83 -10.11
C THR A 209 -12.77 -13.51 -10.25
N GLN A 210 -12.62 -12.59 -9.31
CA GLN A 210 -13.30 -11.29 -9.27
C GLN A 210 -12.27 -10.17 -9.42
N ASN A 211 -12.52 -9.22 -10.32
CA ASN A 211 -11.58 -8.13 -10.62
C ASN A 211 -10.16 -8.61 -10.94
N SER A 212 -10.03 -9.80 -11.56
CA SER A 212 -8.76 -10.51 -11.74
C SER A 212 -7.72 -9.79 -12.59
N GLY A 213 -8.13 -8.83 -13.42
CA GLY A 213 -7.20 -7.96 -14.14
C GLY A 213 -6.35 -7.07 -13.23
N PHE A 214 -6.73 -6.92 -11.95
CA PHE A 214 -5.98 -6.18 -10.95
C PHE A 214 -5.25 -7.10 -9.96
N TYR A 215 -5.36 -8.42 -10.07
CA TYR A 215 -4.77 -9.37 -9.14
C TYR A 215 -3.51 -10.01 -9.73
N ILE A 216 -2.48 -10.17 -8.89
CA ILE A 216 -1.22 -10.83 -9.20
C ILE A 216 -1.08 -11.97 -8.19
N ASN A 217 -1.03 -13.21 -8.71
CA ASN A 217 -0.76 -14.38 -7.89
C ASN A 217 0.74 -14.49 -7.60
N ASN A 218 1.09 -14.71 -6.34
CA ASN A 218 2.44 -14.96 -5.88
C ASN A 218 2.52 -16.15 -4.90
N ASP A 219 1.52 -17.03 -4.92
CA ASP A 219 1.48 -18.21 -4.05
C ASP A 219 2.63 -19.19 -4.37
N ILE A 220 3.03 -19.98 -3.39
CA ILE A 220 4.10 -20.98 -3.56
C ILE A 220 3.79 -21.97 -4.70
N PRO A 221 2.55 -22.51 -4.85
CA PRO A 221 2.23 -23.44 -5.95
C PRO A 221 2.38 -22.85 -7.36
N SER A 222 2.18 -21.55 -7.55
CA SER A 222 2.40 -20.84 -8.82
C SER A 222 3.87 -20.50 -9.07
N GLY A 223 4.73 -20.75 -8.08
CA GLY A 223 6.17 -20.57 -8.15
C GLY A 223 6.67 -19.27 -7.51
N ALA A 224 5.82 -18.50 -6.82
CA ALA A 224 6.21 -17.32 -6.03
C ALA A 224 7.18 -16.39 -6.78
N ALA A 225 6.76 -15.92 -7.96
CA ALA A 225 7.64 -15.23 -8.90
C ALA A 225 8.12 -13.85 -8.43
N LEU A 226 7.43 -13.24 -7.46
CA LEU A 226 7.76 -11.95 -6.88
C LEU A 226 8.52 -12.14 -5.57
N ASN A 227 9.57 -11.33 -5.37
CA ASN A 227 10.41 -11.39 -4.18
C ASN A 227 9.78 -10.66 -2.97
N THR A 228 8.58 -11.10 -2.60
CA THR A 228 7.84 -10.73 -1.39
C THR A 228 7.28 -12.01 -0.79
N GLU A 229 7.06 -12.04 0.52
CA GLU A 229 6.47 -13.21 1.18
C GLU A 229 4.98 -13.38 0.84
N MET A 230 4.28 -12.32 0.45
CA MET A 230 2.83 -12.34 0.28
C MET A 230 2.39 -13.28 -0.84
N ASP A 231 1.40 -14.13 -0.55
CA ASP A 231 0.81 -15.07 -1.51
C ASP A 231 0.03 -14.38 -2.65
N GLY A 232 -0.44 -13.16 -2.46
CA GLY A 232 -1.10 -12.41 -3.52
C GLY A 232 -1.12 -10.92 -3.29
N LEU A 233 -1.20 -10.17 -4.38
CA LEU A 233 -1.23 -8.71 -4.34
C LEU A 233 -1.98 -8.12 -5.52
N THR A 234 -2.40 -6.88 -5.40
CA THR A 234 -2.96 -6.12 -6.52
C THR A 234 -1.85 -5.57 -7.41
N THR A 235 -2.18 -5.28 -8.67
CA THR A 235 -1.44 -4.27 -9.44
C THR A 235 -1.44 -2.93 -8.69
N VAL A 236 -0.61 -1.97 -9.09
CA VAL A 236 -0.68 -0.62 -8.54
C VAL A 236 -2.05 0.00 -8.86
N LEU A 237 -2.84 0.23 -7.80
CA LEU A 237 -4.13 0.88 -7.85
C LEU A 237 -3.98 2.36 -7.54
N THR A 238 -5.03 3.12 -7.83
CA THR A 238 -5.04 4.57 -7.63
C THR A 238 -6.37 4.98 -7.02
N CYS A 239 -6.32 5.59 -5.84
CA CYS A 239 -7.43 6.33 -5.27
C CYS A 239 -7.33 7.79 -5.73
N VAL A 240 -8.47 8.37 -6.10
CA VAL A 240 -8.61 9.81 -6.34
C VAL A 240 -9.73 10.31 -5.44
N ALA A 241 -9.48 11.39 -4.71
CA ALA A 241 -10.43 11.94 -3.75
C ALA A 241 -10.54 13.47 -3.86
N PRO A 242 -11.76 14.02 -3.82
CA PRO A 242 -11.96 15.46 -3.73
C PRO A 242 -11.56 15.97 -2.35
N VAL A 243 -10.98 17.18 -2.32
CA VAL A 243 -10.61 17.89 -1.09
C VAL A 243 -11.02 19.36 -1.15
N ASN A 244 -11.16 19.96 0.02
CA ASN A 244 -11.43 21.37 0.22
C ASN A 244 -10.10 22.14 0.16
N ALA A 245 -9.89 22.86 -0.94
CA ALA A 245 -8.70 23.69 -1.11
C ALA A 245 -8.58 24.74 0.01
N ASN A 246 -7.37 24.84 0.58
CA ASN A 246 -6.99 25.76 1.66
C ASN A 246 -7.82 25.61 2.95
N GLN A 247 -8.37 24.42 3.18
CA GLN A 247 -9.09 24.04 4.40
C GLN A 247 -8.55 22.70 4.94
N ALA A 248 -8.86 22.38 6.20
CA ALA A 248 -8.59 21.06 6.74
C ALA A 248 -9.45 19.99 6.04
N ASN A 249 -8.85 18.83 5.80
CA ASN A 249 -9.41 17.64 5.14
C ASN A 249 -8.98 16.38 5.87
#